data_AF-A0AAD2G2U5-F1
#
_entry.id   AF-A0AAD2G2U5-F1
#
_cell.length_a   1.000
_cell.length_b   1.000
_cell.length_c   1.000
_cell.angle_alpha   90.00
_cell.angle_beta   90.00
_cell.angle_gamma   90.00
#
_symmetry.space_group_name_H-M   'P 1'
#
loop_
_entity.id
_entity.type
_entity.pdbx_description
1 polymer ?
#
loop_
_entity_poly.entity_id
_entity_poly.type
_entity_poly.pdbx_seq_one_letter_code
_entity_poly.pdbx_strand_id
1 'polypeptide(L)'
;MELVSLPALWAYWSSKDRLSEQSIREVDWLSLARAMKALPANLQRWTPKHISGMTGVGKLLAIWNRSAMSSCPRCSSCPVEDHLHVPRCSARTAAAEWSKRHLAFRTWMQTQQTAPEIEVFLFEYLKIVRQPSLGVTTVRAWSHQLHLFRSAISSQAELGAQGLLEGLVSHKWKHLQALHFSYIGSKKSTNLWASRLIQQLIRIGHYMWKDRNQLAHSEDSSWYTARKREIDSLPWA
;
A
#
# COMPACT_ATOMS: atom_id res chain seq x y z
N MET A 1 -2.51 -8.41 20.86
CA MET A 1 -2.64 -8.48 19.38
C MET A 1 -4.12 -8.61 19.04
N GLU A 2 -4.98 -7.91 19.79
CA GLU A 2 -6.42 -8.21 19.89
C GLU A 2 -7.32 -7.22 19.13
N LEU A 3 -6.77 -6.09 18.67
CA LEU A 3 -7.56 -5.06 17.98
C LEU A 3 -7.84 -5.37 16.50
N VAL A 4 -7.14 -6.35 15.90
CA VAL A 4 -7.29 -6.74 14.48
C VAL A 4 -8.24 -7.93 14.30
N SER A 5 -8.66 -8.56 15.41
CA SER A 5 -9.59 -9.70 15.46
C SER A 5 -11.00 -9.32 15.94
N LEU A 6 -11.35 -8.04 15.94
CA LEU A 6 -12.68 -7.60 16.38
C LEU A 6 -13.74 -8.00 15.32
N PRO A 7 -14.78 -8.78 15.68
CA PRO A 7 -15.85 -9.15 14.76
C PRO A 7 -16.52 -7.95 14.07
N ALA A 8 -16.58 -6.80 14.74
CA ALA A 8 -17.11 -5.56 14.18
C ALA A 8 -16.28 -5.01 13.01
N LEU A 9 -14.95 -5.15 13.06
CA LEU A 9 -14.07 -4.76 11.96
C LEU A 9 -14.23 -5.70 10.76
N TRP A 10 -14.40 -7.00 11.02
CA TRP A 10 -14.67 -7.99 9.98
C TRP A 10 -16.03 -7.72 9.31
N ALA A 11 -17.08 -7.50 10.09
CA ALA A 11 -18.39 -7.13 9.58
C ALA A 11 -18.33 -5.84 8.73
N TYR A 12 -17.56 -4.83 9.16
CA TYR A 12 -17.34 -3.63 8.36
C TYR A 12 -16.65 -3.93 7.02
N TRP A 13 -15.56 -4.68 7.00
CA TRP A 13 -14.85 -5.01 5.75
C TRP A 13 -15.67 -5.91 4.82
N SER A 14 -16.42 -6.86 5.37
CA SER A 14 -17.35 -7.69 4.60
C SER A 14 -18.48 -6.85 4.03
N SER A 15 -19.06 -5.90 4.80
CA SER A 15 -20.10 -4.98 4.29
C SER A 15 -19.62 -4.03 3.18
N LYS A 16 -18.30 -3.89 3.02
CA LYS A 16 -17.67 -3.07 2.00
C LYS A 16 -17.13 -3.89 0.83
N ASP A 17 -17.44 -5.19 0.78
CA ASP A 17 -16.95 -6.17 -0.19
C ASP A 17 -15.42 -6.10 -0.38
N ARG A 18 -14.70 -5.72 0.68
CA ARG A 18 -13.25 -5.51 0.62
C ARG A 18 -12.48 -6.80 0.80
N LEU A 19 -12.92 -7.66 1.71
CA LEU A 19 -12.33 -8.96 2.00
C LEU A 19 -13.45 -9.94 2.38
N SER A 20 -13.40 -11.16 1.85
CA SER A 20 -14.26 -12.25 2.29
C SER A 20 -13.71 -12.84 3.60
N GLU A 21 -14.56 -13.54 4.37
CA GLU A 21 -14.10 -14.21 5.59
C GLU A 21 -12.95 -15.20 5.29
N GLN A 22 -13.02 -15.86 4.12
CA GLN A 22 -11.98 -16.78 3.66
C GLN A 22 -10.68 -16.03 3.34
N SER A 23 -10.72 -14.92 2.61
CA SER A 23 -9.50 -14.20 2.25
C SER A 23 -8.83 -13.52 3.45
N ILE A 24 -9.59 -13.12 4.48
CA ILE A 24 -9.03 -12.60 5.75
C ILE A 24 -8.07 -13.61 6.41
N ARG A 25 -8.36 -14.91 6.33
CA ARG A 25 -7.52 -15.97 6.91
C ARG A 25 -6.19 -16.15 6.17
N GLU A 26 -6.12 -15.67 4.93
CA GLU A 26 -4.93 -15.76 4.10
C GLU A 26 -3.88 -14.69 4.44
N VAL A 27 -4.25 -13.62 5.14
CA VAL A 27 -3.33 -12.53 5.52
C VAL A 27 -2.29 -12.99 6.57
N ASP A 28 -1.02 -12.59 6.40
CA ASP A 28 0.02 -12.79 7.42
C ASP A 28 -0.10 -11.78 8.57
N TRP A 29 -1.09 -11.96 9.44
CA TRP A 29 -1.37 -11.08 10.57
C TRP A 29 -0.18 -10.91 11.53
N LEU A 30 0.64 -11.96 11.70
CA LEU A 30 1.82 -11.90 12.55
C LEU A 30 2.88 -10.98 11.97
N SER A 31 3.19 -11.13 10.67
CA SER A 31 4.15 -10.26 9.99
C SER A 31 3.64 -8.83 9.88
N LEU A 32 2.33 -8.64 9.66
CA LEU A 32 1.68 -7.32 9.62
C LEU A 32 1.73 -6.64 10.99
N ALA A 33 1.41 -7.33 12.08
CA ALA A 33 1.50 -6.78 13.43
C ALA A 33 2.93 -6.36 13.77
N ARG A 34 3.92 -7.18 13.40
CA ARG A 34 5.34 -6.84 13.56
C ARG A 34 5.73 -5.64 12.70
N ALA A 35 5.26 -5.58 11.46
CA ALA A 35 5.50 -4.47 10.54
C ALA A 35 4.94 -3.15 11.10
N MET A 36 3.69 -3.16 11.54
CA MET A 36 3.03 -1.99 12.14
C MET A 36 3.79 -1.47 13.36
N LYS A 37 4.24 -2.34 14.27
CA LYS A 37 5.06 -1.94 15.43
C LYS A 37 6.40 -1.31 15.03
N ALA A 38 6.98 -1.75 13.91
CA ALA A 38 8.27 -1.27 13.44
C ALA A 38 8.18 -0.01 12.56
N LEU A 39 6.99 0.34 12.06
CA LEU A 39 6.80 1.56 11.26
C LEU A 39 7.03 2.82 12.12
N PRO A 40 7.51 3.92 11.53
CA PRO A 40 7.50 5.22 12.20
C PRO A 40 6.08 5.64 12.64
N ALA A 41 5.97 6.39 13.73
CA ALA A 41 4.69 6.75 14.36
C ALA A 41 3.71 7.49 13.42
N ASN A 42 4.22 8.24 12.43
CA ASN A 42 3.38 8.88 11.42
C ASN A 42 2.76 7.86 10.45
N LEU A 43 3.52 6.84 10.02
CA LEU A 43 3.00 5.76 9.17
C LEU A 43 2.02 4.88 9.94
N GLN A 44 2.31 4.55 11.21
CA GLN A 44 1.39 3.79 12.05
C GLN A 44 -0.01 4.43 12.14
N ARG A 45 -0.07 5.76 12.22
CA ARG A 45 -1.33 6.53 12.24
C ARG A 45 -1.96 6.69 10.85
N TRP A 46 -1.13 6.81 9.82
CA TRP A 46 -1.59 6.97 8.45
C TRP A 46 -2.24 5.70 7.91
N THR A 47 -1.65 4.53 8.15
CA THR A 47 -2.13 3.25 7.60
C THR A 47 -3.61 2.96 7.90
N PRO A 48 -4.10 3.00 9.17
CA PRO A 48 -5.51 2.75 9.44
C PRO A 48 -6.44 3.81 8.82
N LYS A 49 -6.00 5.08 8.71
CA LYS A 49 -6.75 6.12 8.00
C LYS A 49 -6.82 5.83 6.50
N HIS A 50 -5.73 5.34 5.90
CA HIS A 50 -5.71 4.96 4.50
C HIS A 50 -6.63 3.76 4.23
N ILE A 51 -6.52 2.70 5.02
CA ILE A 51 -7.33 1.47 4.88
C ILE A 51 -8.83 1.75 5.04
N SER A 52 -9.21 2.63 5.96
CA SER A 52 -10.61 3.04 6.14
C SER A 52 -11.10 4.04 5.08
N GLY A 53 -10.24 4.49 4.16
CA GLY A 53 -10.56 5.51 3.17
C GLY A 53 -10.68 6.92 3.74
N MET A 54 -10.27 7.14 4.99
CA MET A 54 -10.33 8.41 5.73
C MET A 54 -9.02 9.21 5.66
N THR A 55 -8.19 8.97 4.65
CA THR A 55 -6.97 9.75 4.46
C THR A 55 -7.27 11.09 3.77
N GLY A 56 -6.43 12.10 3.99
CA GLY A 56 -6.62 13.43 3.42
C GLY A 56 -6.37 13.44 1.91
N VAL A 57 -7.44 13.33 1.13
CA VAL A 57 -7.52 13.43 -0.35
C VAL A 57 -8.73 14.29 -0.71
N GLY A 58 -8.91 14.64 -2.00
CA GLY A 58 -9.93 15.58 -2.45
C GLY A 58 -11.32 15.36 -1.81
N LYS A 59 -11.88 14.14 -1.91
CA LYS A 59 -13.19 13.80 -1.32
C LYS A 59 -13.28 14.12 0.17
N LEU A 60 -12.32 13.66 0.98
CA LEU A 60 -12.36 13.84 2.44
C LEU A 60 -12.04 15.27 2.85
N LEU A 61 -11.15 15.95 2.13
CA LEU A 61 -10.85 17.36 2.37
C LEU A 61 -12.08 18.24 2.11
N ALA A 62 -12.87 17.95 1.08
CA ALA A 62 -14.14 18.62 0.85
C ALA A 62 -15.15 18.34 1.97
N ILE A 63 -15.32 17.08 2.38
CA ILE A 63 -16.21 16.69 3.49
C ILE A 63 -15.82 17.39 4.80
N TRP A 64 -14.53 17.56 5.07
CA TRP A 64 -14.03 18.24 6.27
C TRP A 64 -14.01 19.77 6.16
N ASN A 65 -14.57 20.36 5.10
CA ASN A 65 -14.51 21.80 4.82
C ASN A 65 -13.06 22.35 4.83
N ARG A 66 -12.10 21.54 4.36
CA ARG A 66 -10.69 21.91 4.21
C ARG A 66 -10.31 22.25 2.76
N SER A 67 -11.20 22.01 1.81
CA SER A 67 -11.04 22.34 0.39
C SER A 67 -12.41 22.60 -0.23
N ALA A 68 -12.51 23.59 -1.11
CA ALA A 68 -13.71 23.82 -1.93
C ALA A 68 -13.86 22.77 -3.06
N MET A 69 -12.76 22.10 -3.43
CA MET A 69 -12.73 21.11 -4.50
C MET A 69 -12.50 19.71 -3.95
N SER A 70 -13.24 18.74 -4.49
CA SER A 70 -13.04 17.31 -4.25
C SER A 70 -12.19 16.62 -5.32
N SER A 71 -11.79 17.35 -6.36
CA SER A 71 -11.02 16.85 -7.49
C SER A 71 -9.56 16.55 -7.14
N CYS A 72 -8.92 15.71 -7.96
CA CYS A 72 -7.50 15.46 -7.83
C CYS A 72 -6.71 16.71 -8.23
N PRO A 73 -5.73 17.17 -7.43
CA PRO A 73 -4.91 18.34 -7.76
C PRO A 73 -3.88 18.07 -8.86
N ARG A 74 -3.73 16.80 -9.30
CA ARG A 74 -2.73 16.38 -10.29
C ARG A 74 -3.30 16.13 -11.67
N CYS A 75 -4.47 15.51 -11.74
CA CYS A 75 -5.11 15.18 -13.01
C CYS A 75 -6.48 15.85 -13.10
N SER A 76 -6.75 16.45 -14.25
CA SER A 76 -8.05 17.08 -14.53
C SER A 76 -9.18 16.06 -14.75
N SER A 77 -8.86 14.77 -14.85
CA SER A 77 -9.82 13.70 -15.16
C SER A 77 -10.53 13.08 -13.95
N CYS A 78 -10.18 13.49 -12.73
CA CYS A 78 -10.78 12.93 -11.51
C CYS A 78 -11.52 14.02 -10.73
N PRO A 79 -12.85 14.16 -10.92
CA PRO A 79 -13.65 15.20 -10.25
C PRO A 79 -13.86 14.92 -8.76
N VAL A 80 -13.80 13.65 -8.34
CA VAL A 80 -13.89 13.23 -6.92
C VAL A 80 -12.77 12.25 -6.62
N GLU A 81 -11.70 12.76 -6.01
CA GLU A 81 -10.51 11.98 -5.66
C GLU A 81 -10.72 11.23 -4.35
N ASP A 82 -10.72 9.89 -4.41
CA ASP A 82 -10.64 9.03 -3.25
C ASP A 82 -9.19 8.53 -3.01
N HIS A 83 -9.02 7.77 -1.93
CA HIS A 83 -7.71 7.22 -1.55
C HIS A 83 -7.17 6.19 -2.55
N LEU A 84 -8.04 5.53 -3.34
CA LEU A 84 -7.66 4.56 -4.36
C LEU A 84 -7.14 5.25 -5.62
N HIS A 85 -7.64 6.46 -5.91
CA HIS A 85 -7.15 7.28 -7.01
C HIS A 85 -5.68 7.66 -6.85
N VAL A 86 -5.19 7.90 -5.64
CA VAL A 86 -3.83 8.39 -5.38
C VAL A 86 -2.73 7.58 -6.11
N PRO A 87 -2.63 6.23 -5.95
CA PRO A 87 -1.67 5.43 -6.72
C PRO A 87 -2.05 5.26 -8.21
N ARG A 88 -3.32 5.47 -8.58
CA ARG A 88 -3.87 5.30 -9.93
C ARG A 88 -3.83 6.56 -10.79
N CYS A 89 -3.55 7.71 -10.20
CA CYS A 89 -3.59 9.01 -10.84
C CYS A 89 -2.74 9.02 -12.12
N SER A 90 -3.36 9.38 -13.25
CA SER A 90 -2.74 9.33 -14.59
C SER A 90 -1.78 10.50 -14.86
N ALA A 91 -1.72 11.49 -13.97
CA ALA A 91 -0.80 12.62 -14.11
C ALA A 91 0.66 12.15 -14.24
N ARG A 92 1.43 12.82 -15.09
CA ARG A 92 2.84 12.49 -15.36
C ARG A 92 3.69 12.50 -14.09
N THR A 93 3.45 13.43 -13.18
CA THR A 93 4.15 13.53 -11.89
C THR A 93 3.85 12.33 -10.98
N ALA A 94 2.58 11.92 -10.88
CA ALA A 94 2.21 10.71 -10.15
C ALA A 94 2.80 9.44 -10.78
N ALA A 95 2.86 9.36 -12.11
CA ALA A 95 3.48 8.25 -12.82
C ALA A 95 4.98 8.16 -12.53
N ALA A 96 5.68 9.30 -12.54
CA ALA A 96 7.12 9.35 -12.24
C ALA A 96 7.42 8.91 -10.80
N GLU A 97 6.64 9.41 -9.83
CA GLU A 97 6.79 8.99 -8.43
C GLU A 97 6.49 7.50 -8.25
N TRP A 98 5.42 6.99 -8.88
CA TRP A 98 5.11 5.55 -8.85
C TRP A 98 6.28 4.71 -9.38
N SER A 99 6.79 5.03 -10.57
CA SER A 99 7.91 4.29 -11.18
C SER A 99 9.14 4.29 -10.29
N LYS A 100 9.45 5.42 -9.66
CA LYS A 100 10.55 5.54 -8.69
C LYS A 100 10.35 4.60 -7.50
N ARG A 101 9.16 4.58 -6.88
CA ARG A 101 8.88 3.72 -5.72
C ARG A 101 8.81 2.24 -6.09
N HIS A 102 8.23 1.93 -7.24
CA HIS A 102 8.11 0.59 -7.80
C HIS A 102 9.48 -0.03 -8.11
N LEU A 103 10.39 0.74 -8.73
CA LEU A 103 11.77 0.29 -8.97
C LEU A 103 12.57 0.12 -7.68
N ALA A 104 12.48 1.09 -6.76
CA ALA A 104 13.15 0.99 -5.46
C ALA A 104 12.71 -0.24 -4.66
N PHE A 105 11.43 -0.62 -4.76
CA PHE A 105 10.91 -1.84 -4.16
C PHE A 105 11.54 -3.10 -4.75
N ARG A 106 11.71 -3.16 -6.08
CA ARG A 106 12.41 -4.28 -6.74
C ARG A 106 13.85 -4.40 -6.28
N THR A 107 14.60 -3.29 -6.29
CA THR A 107 15.99 -3.25 -5.80
C THR A 107 16.09 -3.71 -4.35
N TRP A 108 15.12 -3.32 -3.51
CA TRP A 108 15.06 -3.80 -2.14
C TRP A 108 14.84 -5.32 -2.07
N MET A 109 13.91 -5.89 -2.85
CA MET A 109 13.66 -7.34 -2.88
C MET A 109 14.92 -8.13 -3.25
N GLN A 110 15.66 -7.66 -4.26
CA GLN A 110 16.94 -8.23 -4.69
C GLN A 110 17.97 -8.18 -3.56
N THR A 111 18.12 -7.03 -2.90
CA THR A 111 19.03 -6.85 -1.75
C THR A 111 18.66 -7.76 -0.57
N GLN A 112 17.38 -8.11 -0.42
CA GLN A 112 16.91 -9.03 0.60
C GLN A 112 17.01 -10.51 0.21
N GLN A 113 17.57 -10.84 -0.95
CA GLN A 113 17.61 -12.21 -1.49
C GLN A 113 16.20 -12.82 -1.55
N THR A 114 15.22 -12.02 -1.98
CA THR A 114 13.86 -12.50 -2.21
C THR A 114 13.89 -13.55 -3.32
N ALA A 115 13.10 -14.62 -3.18
CA ALA A 115 13.02 -15.66 -4.18
C ALA A 115 12.70 -15.03 -5.56
N PRO A 116 13.41 -15.36 -6.64
CA PRO A 116 13.24 -14.69 -7.93
C PRO A 116 11.79 -14.71 -8.45
N GLU A 117 11.08 -15.81 -8.24
CA GLU A 117 9.67 -15.95 -8.62
C GLU A 117 8.72 -15.05 -7.80
N ILE A 118 9.00 -14.88 -6.50
CA ILE A 118 8.27 -13.93 -5.64
C ILE A 118 8.56 -12.49 -6.07
N GLU A 119 9.84 -12.16 -6.35
CA GLU A 119 10.23 -10.83 -6.83
C GLU A 119 9.47 -10.47 -8.10
N VAL A 120 9.52 -11.33 -9.12
CA VAL A 120 8.87 -11.09 -10.41
C VAL A 120 7.36 -10.96 -10.23
N PHE A 121 6.73 -11.86 -9.47
CA PHE A 121 5.30 -11.78 -9.24
C PHE A 121 4.89 -10.51 -8.51
N LEU A 122 5.48 -10.19 -7.35
CA LEU A 122 5.09 -9.01 -6.60
C LEU A 122 5.38 -7.72 -7.38
N PHE A 123 6.47 -7.67 -8.14
CA PHE A 123 6.79 -6.54 -9.01
C PHE A 123 5.72 -6.32 -10.09
N GLU A 124 5.32 -7.38 -10.80
CA GLU A 124 4.30 -7.27 -11.85
C GLU A 124 2.89 -7.05 -11.28
N TYR A 125 2.52 -7.82 -10.25
CA TYR A 125 1.22 -7.75 -9.60
C TYR A 125 0.94 -6.36 -8.99
N LEU A 126 1.97 -5.68 -8.48
CA LEU A 126 1.83 -4.33 -7.96
C LEU A 126 1.41 -3.31 -9.04
N LYS A 127 1.67 -3.56 -10.34
CA LYS A 127 1.21 -2.69 -11.44
C LYS A 127 -0.31 -2.66 -11.56
N ILE A 128 -1.00 -3.74 -11.16
CA ILE A 128 -2.46 -3.83 -11.15
C ILE A 128 -3.07 -2.78 -10.21
N VAL A 129 -2.36 -2.38 -9.14
CA VAL A 129 -2.81 -1.30 -8.25
C VAL A 129 -3.09 -0.01 -9.04
N ARG A 130 -2.20 0.30 -9.99
CA ARG A 130 -2.26 1.51 -10.82
C ARG A 130 -3.20 1.34 -12.01
N GLN A 131 -3.30 0.13 -12.56
CA GLN A 131 -4.17 -0.21 -13.68
C GLN A 131 -4.97 -1.48 -13.34
N PRO A 132 -6.12 -1.36 -12.65
CA PRO A 132 -6.91 -2.52 -12.24
C PRO A 132 -7.46 -3.37 -13.40
N SER A 133 -7.47 -2.83 -14.62
CA SER A 133 -7.80 -3.56 -15.84
C SER A 133 -6.74 -4.61 -16.21
N LEU A 134 -5.53 -4.53 -15.64
CA LEU A 134 -4.54 -5.59 -15.75
C LEU A 134 -5.01 -6.80 -14.93
N GLY A 135 -5.16 -7.93 -15.60
CA GLY A 135 -5.43 -9.21 -14.92
C GLY A 135 -4.26 -9.68 -14.07
N VAL A 136 -4.47 -10.74 -13.29
CA VAL A 136 -3.42 -11.39 -12.50
C VAL A 136 -2.28 -11.83 -13.42
N THR A 137 -1.04 -11.46 -13.10
CA THR A 137 0.12 -11.77 -13.93
C THR A 137 0.45 -13.26 -13.90
N THR A 138 0.51 -13.88 -15.07
CA THR A 138 1.09 -15.22 -15.24
C THR A 138 2.62 -15.13 -15.18
N VAL A 139 3.21 -15.60 -14.09
CA VAL A 139 4.67 -15.67 -13.93
C VAL A 139 5.14 -17.10 -14.15
N ARG A 140 6.16 -17.29 -14.99
CA ARG A 140 6.85 -18.57 -15.12
C ARG A 140 7.56 -18.88 -13.81
N ALA A 141 7.14 -19.93 -13.11
CA ALA A 141 7.86 -20.44 -11.96
C ALA A 141 8.99 -21.36 -12.45
N TRP A 142 10.17 -21.20 -11.87
CA TRP A 142 11.35 -21.99 -12.23
C TRP A 142 11.63 -23.10 -11.21
N SER A 143 10.80 -23.21 -10.16
CA SER A 143 11.04 -24.08 -9.02
C SER A 143 10.24 -25.39 -9.07
N HIS A 144 10.75 -26.39 -8.34
CA HIS A 144 10.04 -27.64 -8.01
C HIS A 144 8.76 -27.41 -7.15
N GLN A 145 8.49 -26.17 -6.73
CA GLN A 145 7.41 -25.79 -5.80
C GLN A 145 6.24 -25.09 -6.51
N LEU A 146 6.05 -25.34 -7.81
CA LEU A 146 5.05 -24.71 -8.65
C LEU A 146 3.64 -24.68 -8.03
N HIS A 147 3.23 -25.75 -7.34
CA HIS A 147 1.92 -25.82 -6.70
C HIS A 147 1.80 -24.84 -5.52
N LEU A 148 2.83 -24.70 -4.69
CA LEU A 148 2.88 -23.73 -3.59
C LEU A 148 2.89 -22.31 -4.12
N PHE A 149 3.65 -22.05 -5.19
CA PHE A 149 3.71 -20.75 -5.83
C PHE A 149 2.35 -20.34 -6.42
N ARG A 150 1.68 -21.24 -7.15
CA ARG A 150 0.32 -21.01 -7.66
C ARG A 150 -0.67 -20.76 -6.52
N SER A 151 -0.60 -21.53 -5.42
CA SER A 151 -1.44 -21.31 -4.25
C SER A 151 -1.21 -19.94 -3.62
N ALA A 152 0.04 -19.46 -3.55
CA ALA A 152 0.36 -18.12 -3.07
C ALA A 152 -0.18 -17.02 -3.99
N ILE A 153 -0.09 -17.19 -5.31
CA ILE A 153 -0.68 -16.27 -6.29
C ILE A 153 -2.20 -16.17 -6.09
N SER A 154 -2.91 -17.30 -6.06
CA SER A 154 -4.36 -17.32 -5.87
C SER A 154 -4.78 -16.68 -4.55
N SER A 155 -4.10 -17.04 -3.45
CA SER A 155 -4.31 -16.45 -2.13
C SER A 155 -4.08 -14.93 -2.13
N GLN A 156 -3.02 -14.42 -2.77
CA GLN A 156 -2.81 -12.98 -2.88
C GLN A 156 -3.83 -12.29 -3.80
N ALA A 157 -4.29 -12.98 -4.85
CA ALA A 157 -5.31 -12.46 -5.75
C ALA A 157 -6.65 -12.24 -5.04
N GLU A 158 -7.03 -13.13 -4.13
CA GLU A 158 -8.22 -12.97 -3.26
C GLU A 158 -8.11 -11.79 -2.29
N LEU A 159 -6.90 -11.42 -1.88
CA LEU A 159 -6.64 -10.22 -1.06
C LEU A 159 -6.62 -8.93 -1.89
N GLY A 160 -6.46 -9.05 -3.21
CA GLY A 160 -6.40 -7.95 -4.16
C GLY A 160 -5.05 -7.21 -4.18
N ALA A 161 -4.76 -6.58 -5.32
CA ALA A 161 -3.52 -5.83 -5.52
C ALA A 161 -3.44 -4.59 -4.63
N GLN A 162 -4.56 -3.88 -4.43
CA GLN A 162 -4.62 -2.71 -3.56
C GLN A 162 -4.21 -3.06 -2.12
N GLY A 163 -4.60 -4.26 -1.67
CA GLY A 163 -4.27 -4.78 -0.35
C GLY A 163 -2.78 -4.81 -0.06
N LEU A 164 -1.92 -4.95 -1.07
CA LEU A 164 -0.47 -4.88 -0.89
C LEU A 164 -0.03 -3.55 -0.25
N LEU A 165 -0.53 -2.42 -0.76
CA LEU A 165 -0.19 -1.09 -0.23
C LEU A 165 -0.71 -0.85 1.20
N GLU A 166 -1.59 -1.72 1.66
CA GLU A 166 -2.22 -1.68 2.98
C GLU A 166 -1.62 -2.74 3.93
N GLY A 167 -0.68 -3.54 3.43
CA GLY A 167 0.00 -4.59 4.18
C GLY A 167 -0.74 -5.93 4.20
N LEU A 168 -1.79 -6.09 3.40
CA LEU A 168 -2.53 -7.35 3.22
C LEU A 168 -1.75 -8.29 2.29
N VAL A 169 -0.76 -8.95 2.87
CA VAL A 169 0.13 -9.89 2.19
C VAL A 169 -0.21 -11.32 2.62
N SER A 170 -0.33 -12.23 1.65
CA SER A 170 -0.58 -13.64 1.93
C SER A 170 0.54 -14.27 2.77
N HIS A 171 0.19 -15.05 3.79
CA HIS A 171 1.14 -15.81 4.60
C HIS A 171 1.90 -16.88 3.79
N LYS A 172 1.39 -17.29 2.63
CA LYS A 172 2.04 -18.27 1.75
C LYS A 172 3.35 -17.76 1.15
N TRP A 173 3.49 -16.45 0.96
CA TRP A 173 4.76 -15.86 0.50
C TRP A 173 5.91 -16.10 1.49
N LYS A 174 5.61 -16.02 2.79
CA LYS A 174 6.60 -16.29 3.84
C LYS A 174 7.08 -17.74 3.78
N HIS A 175 6.18 -18.69 3.52
CA HIS A 175 6.57 -20.09 3.39
C HIS A 175 7.52 -20.32 2.19
N LEU A 176 7.16 -19.81 1.02
CA LEU A 176 8.01 -19.90 -0.19
C LEU A 176 9.38 -19.25 0.01
N GLN A 177 9.41 -18.07 0.66
CA GLN A 177 10.67 -17.40 0.96
C GLN A 177 11.54 -18.22 1.92
N ALA A 178 10.94 -18.91 2.91
CA ALA A 178 11.69 -19.77 3.81
C ALA A 178 12.36 -20.93 3.07
N LEU A 179 11.64 -21.55 2.13
CA LEU A 179 12.18 -22.61 1.27
C LEU A 179 13.34 -22.08 0.41
N HIS A 180 13.19 -20.89 -0.16
CA HIS A 180 14.27 -20.26 -0.93
C HIS A 180 15.50 -19.97 -0.07
N PHE A 181 15.34 -19.36 1.12
CA PHE A 181 16.46 -19.10 2.02
C PHE A 181 17.19 -20.39 2.43
N SER A 182 16.46 -21.47 2.68
CA SER A 182 17.06 -22.78 2.95
C SER A 182 17.86 -23.29 1.75
N TYR A 183 17.31 -23.18 0.54
CA TYR A 183 17.95 -23.63 -0.70
C TYR A 183 19.26 -22.89 -0.98
N ILE A 184 19.30 -21.57 -0.81
CA ILE A 184 20.50 -20.75 -1.03
C ILE A 184 21.44 -20.68 0.18
N GLY A 185 21.15 -21.42 1.26
CA GLY A 185 21.95 -21.39 2.50
C GLY A 185 21.93 -20.05 3.25
N SER A 186 20.94 -19.18 2.99
CA SER A 186 20.87 -17.86 3.62
C SER A 186 20.50 -17.97 5.11
N LYS A 187 21.18 -17.18 5.94
CA LYS A 187 20.90 -17.06 7.38
C LYS A 187 19.90 -15.95 7.71
N LYS A 188 19.30 -15.31 6.70
CA LYS A 188 18.31 -14.25 6.90
C LYS A 188 17.04 -14.80 7.54
N SER A 189 16.44 -14.03 8.45
CA SER A 189 15.18 -14.39 9.08
C SER A 189 13.99 -14.13 8.16
N THR A 190 13.25 -15.19 7.81
CA THR A 190 12.03 -15.08 6.99
C THR A 190 10.94 -14.25 7.68
N ASN A 191 10.81 -14.34 9.00
CA ASN A 191 9.86 -13.53 9.77
C ASN A 191 10.20 -12.03 9.69
N LEU A 192 11.50 -11.70 9.75
CA LEU A 192 11.95 -10.32 9.59
C LEU A 192 11.79 -9.85 8.14
N TRP A 193 12.07 -10.72 7.16
CA TRP A 193 11.83 -10.45 5.74
C TRP A 193 10.37 -10.11 5.48
N ALA A 194 9.42 -10.94 5.93
CA ALA A 194 8.00 -10.74 5.70
C ALA A 194 7.49 -9.44 6.33
N SER A 195 7.93 -9.15 7.57
CA SER A 195 7.61 -7.87 8.22
C SER A 195 8.18 -6.67 7.46
N ARG A 196 9.41 -6.76 6.95
CA ARG A 196 10.03 -5.67 6.19
C ARG A 196 9.41 -5.51 4.80
N LEU A 197 8.99 -6.59 4.16
CA LEU A 197 8.24 -6.59 2.90
C LEU A 197 6.96 -5.76 3.06
N ILE A 198 6.16 -6.06 4.08
CA ILE A 198 4.93 -5.31 4.39
C ILE A 198 5.24 -3.82 4.64
N GLN A 199 6.31 -3.51 5.39
CA GLN A 199 6.73 -2.11 5.61
C GLN A 199 7.07 -1.40 4.29
N GLN A 200 7.75 -2.06 3.36
CA GLN A 200 8.07 -1.45 2.06
C GLN A 200 6.79 -1.18 1.25
N LEU A 201 5.86 -2.12 1.20
CA LEU A 201 4.61 -1.95 0.47
C LEU A 201 3.76 -0.80 1.04
N ILE A 202 3.62 -0.73 2.37
CA ILE A 202 2.93 0.39 3.05
C ILE A 202 3.62 1.72 2.73
N ARG A 203 4.97 1.75 2.70
CA ARG A 203 5.74 2.95 2.36
C ARG A 203 5.45 3.43 0.94
N ILE A 204 5.24 2.55 -0.03
CA ILE A 204 4.87 2.94 -1.40
C ILE A 204 3.56 3.74 -1.38
N GLY A 205 2.50 3.20 -0.76
CA GLY A 205 1.21 3.89 -0.65
C GLY A 205 1.31 5.23 0.09
N HIS A 206 2.03 5.24 1.21
CA HIS A 206 2.27 6.47 1.98
C HIS A 206 3.04 7.51 1.17
N TYR A 207 4.07 7.13 0.41
CA TYR A 207 4.84 8.08 -0.39
C TYR A 207 4.03 8.65 -1.56
N MET A 208 3.20 7.85 -2.22
CA MET A 208 2.26 8.36 -3.23
C MET A 208 1.32 9.41 -2.65
N TRP A 209 0.78 9.15 -1.46
CA TRP A 209 -0.07 10.11 -0.74
C TRP A 209 0.69 11.37 -0.30
N LYS A 210 1.89 11.20 0.26
CA LYS A 210 2.73 12.32 0.71
C LYS A 210 3.12 13.23 -0.46
N ASP A 211 3.55 12.64 -1.57
CA ASP A 211 3.91 13.35 -2.79
C ASP A 211 2.70 14.11 -3.36
N ARG A 212 1.50 13.50 -3.38
CA ARG A 212 0.24 14.19 -3.74
C ARG A 212 -0.03 15.39 -2.83
N ASN A 213 0.17 15.25 -1.53
CA ASN A 213 -0.06 16.32 -0.58
C ASN A 213 1.03 17.39 -0.56
N GLN A 214 2.25 17.11 -1.02
CA GLN A 214 3.27 18.14 -1.17
C GLN A 214 2.91 19.16 -2.27
N LEU A 215 2.25 18.72 -3.35
CA LEU A 215 1.70 19.64 -4.36
C LEU A 215 0.50 20.41 -3.84
N ALA A 216 -0.32 19.77 -2.99
CA ALA A 216 -1.32 20.52 -2.27
C ALA A 216 -0.61 21.59 -1.44
N HIS A 217 0.45 21.27 -0.68
CA HIS A 217 1.07 22.15 0.30
C HIS A 217 2.28 23.02 -0.14
N SER A 218 2.52 23.22 -1.44
CA SER A 218 3.58 24.14 -1.92
C SER A 218 3.22 25.60 -1.61
N GLU A 219 4.20 26.51 -1.49
CA GLU A 219 3.97 27.92 -1.13
C GLU A 219 2.99 28.65 -2.07
N ASP A 220 2.91 28.20 -3.33
CA ASP A 220 1.99 28.69 -4.36
C ASP A 220 0.56 28.16 -4.27
N SER A 221 0.30 27.26 -3.32
CA SER A 221 -1.03 26.70 -3.16
C SER A 221 -1.94 27.66 -2.39
N SER A 222 -3.11 27.94 -2.97
CA SER A 222 -4.07 28.89 -2.41
C SER A 222 -4.46 28.58 -0.96
N TRP A 223 -4.49 27.30 -0.55
CA TRP A 223 -4.75 26.91 0.84
C TRP A 223 -3.56 27.22 1.77
N TYR A 224 -2.30 27.08 1.34
CA TYR A 224 -1.13 27.39 2.17
C TYR A 224 -1.07 28.90 2.40
N THR A 225 -1.28 29.68 1.33
CA THR A 225 -1.35 31.13 1.41
C THR A 225 -2.52 31.59 2.30
N ALA A 226 -3.70 30.98 2.18
CA ALA A 226 -4.86 31.30 3.02
C ALA A 226 -4.62 30.94 4.50
N ARG A 227 -4.03 29.77 4.78
CA ARG A 227 -3.76 29.33 6.15
C ARG A 227 -2.59 30.06 6.79
N LYS A 228 -1.56 30.43 6.01
CA LYS A 228 -0.48 31.31 6.46
C LYS A 228 -1.04 32.68 6.82
N ARG A 229 -1.88 33.28 5.98
CA ARG A 229 -2.59 34.54 6.30
C ARG A 229 -3.46 34.43 7.55
N GLU A 230 -4.17 33.31 7.71
CA GLU A 230 -5.00 33.05 8.89
C GLU A 230 -4.16 32.97 10.17
N ILE A 231 -3.01 32.27 10.14
CA ILE A 231 -2.07 32.18 11.26
C ILE A 231 -1.41 33.54 11.55
N ASP A 232 -0.92 34.23 10.51
CA ASP A 232 -0.28 35.55 10.61
C ASP A 232 -1.28 36.65 11.06
N SER A 233 -2.58 36.41 10.92
CA SER A 233 -3.64 37.31 11.39
C SER A 233 -4.05 37.10 12.85
N LEU A 234 -3.51 36.07 13.53
CA LEU A 234 -3.78 35.86 14.93
C LEU A 234 -2.98 36.86 15.78
N PRO A 235 -3.60 37.45 16.83
CA PRO A 235 -3.00 38.55 17.60
C PRO A 235 -1.76 38.20 18.43
N TRP A 236 -1.22 36.99 18.28
CA TRP A 236 -0.03 36.49 18.98
C TRP A 236 1.04 35.94 18.04
N ALA A 237 0.85 36.01 16.71
CA ALA A 237 1.83 35.60 15.71
C ALA A 237 2.86 36.71 15.44
#